data_AF-A0A7V4TMY6-F1
#
_entry.id   AF-A0A7V4TMY6-F1
#
_cell.length_a   1.000
_cell.length_b   1.000
_cell.length_c   1.000
_cell.angle_alpha   90.00
_cell.angle_beta   90.00
_cell.angle_gamma   90.00
#
_symmetry.space_group_name_H-M   'P 1'
#
loop_
_entity.id
_entity.type
_entity.pdbx_description
1 polymer ?
#
loop_
_entity_poly.entity_id
_entity_poly.type
_entity_poly.pdbx_seq_one_letter_code
_entity_poly.pdbx_strand_id
1 'polypeptide(L)'
;CHTTTDHHIAGRIYTNPAVATRKSLIEDDLAPKITCVSCHSAEPHKNDSKMNDHTDVVSCQACHIPKYARVNPTKMWWDWTKAGKMKDGKPYVEKGPFGKPVYKSIKGEFRWEKNVVPEYFWSNGSQTSTTINDVIDPAQIVKVSHPVGDKTDPEARIFPFKLHRGKQPYDKVHKKLLAPLLSGKNGYWTTFDMNDAIEHGNKTLGIPYSGEFDYVETTYAFPITHMVAPKENALNCTQCHIRENSRLASITELYMPGRDKSNLFDTIGWLSIFGACVGVLLHGLGRFFMRNGKED
;
A
#
# COMPACT_ATOMS: atom_id res chain seq x y z
N CYS A 1 11.73 -20.05 -2.42
CA CYS A 1 11.27 -18.94 -3.28
C CYS A 1 12.45 -18.26 -3.95
N HIS A 2 13.31 -17.53 -3.20
CA HIS A 2 14.50 -16.86 -3.76
C HIS A 2 15.57 -17.84 -4.24
N THR A 3 15.32 -18.50 -5.37
CA THR A 3 16.26 -19.38 -6.06
C THR A 3 17.48 -18.57 -6.47
N THR A 4 18.66 -19.16 -6.26
CA THR A 4 19.93 -18.52 -6.54
C THR A 4 20.74 -19.40 -7.48
N THR A 5 21.14 -18.84 -8.62
CA THR A 5 22.03 -19.48 -9.58
C THR A 5 23.21 -18.54 -9.80
N ASP A 6 24.44 -19.01 -9.65
CA ASP A 6 25.65 -18.18 -9.82
C ASP A 6 25.61 -16.86 -9.03
N HIS A 7 25.15 -16.94 -7.77
CA HIS A 7 24.93 -15.78 -6.88
C HIS A 7 23.88 -14.77 -7.36
N HIS A 8 23.16 -15.03 -8.45
CA HIS A 8 22.02 -14.25 -8.88
C HIS A 8 20.77 -14.72 -8.13
N ILE A 9 20.41 -13.98 -7.08
CA ILE A 9 19.22 -14.23 -6.27
C ILE A 9 17.99 -13.67 -7.00
N ALA A 10 17.02 -14.52 -7.31
CA ALA A 10 15.76 -14.10 -7.95
C ALA A 10 14.91 -13.21 -7.03
N GLY A 11 14.03 -12.37 -7.62
CA GLY A 11 13.03 -11.60 -6.87
C GLY A 11 13.37 -10.14 -6.58
N ARG A 12 14.22 -9.52 -7.40
CA ARG A 12 14.50 -8.07 -7.31
C ARG A 12 13.28 -7.27 -7.79
N ILE A 13 12.87 -6.28 -7.00
CA ILE A 13 11.69 -5.44 -7.25
C ILE A 13 12.06 -3.95 -7.09
N TYR A 14 12.41 -3.30 -8.19
CA TYR A 14 12.64 -1.85 -8.22
C TYR A 14 12.14 -1.33 -9.56
N THR A 15 13.05 -0.97 -10.47
CA THR A 15 12.70 -0.45 -11.80
C THR A 15 11.97 -1.47 -12.67
N ASN A 16 12.35 -2.75 -12.54
CA ASN A 16 11.73 -3.85 -13.28
C ASN A 16 10.99 -4.78 -12.33
N PRO A 17 9.87 -5.37 -12.77
CA PRO A 17 9.16 -6.37 -11.98
C PRO A 17 10.00 -7.64 -11.84
N ALA A 18 9.83 -8.32 -10.72
CA ALA A 18 10.55 -9.56 -10.44
C ALA A 18 10.17 -10.71 -11.39
N VAL A 19 8.94 -10.69 -11.90
CA VAL A 19 8.46 -11.53 -12.99
C VAL A 19 7.68 -10.66 -13.97
N ALA A 20 7.82 -10.92 -15.27
CA ALA A 20 7.06 -10.19 -16.29
C ALA A 20 5.62 -10.70 -16.44
N THR A 21 5.40 -12.00 -16.21
CA THR A 21 4.09 -12.65 -16.40
C THR A 21 3.84 -13.67 -15.30
N ARG A 22 2.56 -13.91 -14.99
CA ARG A 22 2.12 -14.93 -14.03
C ARG A 22 2.01 -16.31 -14.68
N LYS A 23 3.10 -17.06 -14.70
CA LYS A 23 3.08 -18.47 -15.12
C LYS A 23 3.35 -19.41 -13.95
N SER A 24 2.62 -20.52 -13.92
CA SER A 24 2.90 -21.63 -13.02
C SER A 24 4.05 -22.49 -13.55
N LEU A 25 4.69 -23.27 -12.68
CA LEU A 25 5.67 -24.30 -13.09
C LEU A 25 5.03 -25.46 -13.86
N ILE A 26 3.69 -25.53 -13.92
CA ILE A 26 2.94 -26.48 -14.74
C ILE A 26 2.91 -25.99 -16.18
N GLU A 27 2.80 -24.67 -16.38
CA GLU A 27 2.74 -24.04 -17.70
C GLU A 27 4.15 -23.78 -18.28
N ASP A 28 5.14 -23.53 -17.41
CA ASP A 28 6.51 -23.19 -17.78
C ASP A 28 7.47 -23.65 -16.67
N ASP A 29 8.15 -24.77 -16.89
CA ASP A 29 9.03 -25.41 -15.90
C ASP A 29 10.32 -24.61 -15.62
N LEU A 30 10.64 -23.63 -16.47
CA LEU A 30 11.72 -22.67 -16.31
C LEU A 30 11.28 -21.37 -15.63
N ALA A 31 9.98 -21.20 -15.34
CA ALA A 31 9.47 -20.00 -14.69
C ALA A 31 10.11 -19.76 -13.31
N PRO A 32 10.39 -18.50 -12.95
CA PRO A 32 10.93 -18.17 -11.63
C PRO A 32 10.01 -18.63 -10.48
N LYS A 33 10.58 -19.39 -9.53
CA LYS A 33 9.87 -19.96 -8.35
C LYS A 33 9.63 -18.94 -7.22
N ILE A 34 9.35 -17.68 -7.59
CA ILE A 34 9.31 -16.55 -6.66
C ILE A 34 7.90 -16.01 -6.42
N THR A 35 6.92 -16.44 -7.21
CA THR A 35 5.52 -16.00 -7.07
C THR A 35 4.67 -17.05 -6.39
N CYS A 36 3.46 -16.67 -5.96
CA CYS A 36 2.49 -17.65 -5.47
C CYS A 36 2.06 -18.59 -6.62
N VAL A 37 1.82 -18.02 -7.80
CA VAL A 37 1.34 -18.74 -8.99
C VAL A 37 2.32 -19.80 -9.47
N SER A 38 3.63 -19.57 -9.36
CA SER A 38 4.65 -20.54 -9.78
C SER A 38 4.43 -21.92 -9.15
N CYS A 39 3.96 -21.98 -7.90
CA CYS A 39 3.76 -23.24 -7.18
C CYS A 39 2.28 -23.60 -6.96
N HIS A 40 1.37 -22.62 -6.98
CA HIS A 40 -0.03 -22.80 -6.59
C HIS A 40 -1.03 -22.67 -7.75
N SER A 41 -0.56 -22.43 -8.98
CA SER A 41 -1.38 -22.06 -10.15
C SER A 41 -2.10 -20.72 -9.99
N ALA A 42 -2.79 -20.27 -11.04
CA ALA A 42 -3.64 -19.09 -11.00
C ALA A 42 -4.98 -19.35 -10.28
N GLU A 43 -5.42 -20.61 -10.21
CA GLU A 43 -6.74 -21.02 -9.70
C GLU A 43 -6.63 -22.00 -8.52
N PRO A 44 -6.01 -21.62 -7.39
CA PRO A 44 -5.74 -22.55 -6.29
C PRO A 44 -7.00 -23.00 -5.53
N HIS A 45 -8.14 -22.31 -5.68
CA HIS A 45 -9.35 -22.56 -4.89
C HIS A 45 -10.26 -23.58 -5.56
N LYS A 46 -10.06 -24.87 -5.24
CA LYS A 46 -10.78 -25.99 -5.87
C LYS A 46 -12.32 -25.94 -5.75
N ASN A 47 -12.82 -25.41 -4.64
CA ASN A 47 -14.26 -25.41 -4.31
C ASN A 47 -14.86 -24.00 -4.28
N ASP A 48 -14.10 -23.00 -4.74
CA ASP A 48 -14.53 -21.60 -4.70
C ASP A 48 -14.04 -20.89 -5.97
N SER A 49 -14.78 -21.09 -7.05
CA SER A 49 -14.49 -20.45 -8.33
C SER A 49 -14.48 -18.93 -8.22
N LYS A 50 -15.29 -18.36 -7.32
CA LYS A 50 -15.34 -16.91 -7.17
C LYS A 50 -14.03 -16.36 -6.62
N MET A 51 -13.36 -17.07 -5.72
CA MET A 51 -12.02 -16.68 -5.25
C MET A 51 -10.97 -16.80 -6.36
N ASN A 52 -11.12 -17.70 -7.32
CA ASN A 52 -10.24 -17.76 -8.49
C ASN A 52 -10.41 -16.53 -9.40
N ASP A 53 -11.65 -16.11 -9.69
CA ASP A 53 -11.93 -14.87 -10.44
C ASP A 53 -11.24 -13.65 -9.80
N HIS A 54 -11.20 -13.59 -8.46
CA HIS A 54 -10.57 -12.46 -7.77
C HIS A 54 -9.07 -12.35 -8.08
N THR A 55 -8.41 -13.46 -8.42
CA THR A 55 -6.97 -13.41 -8.71
C THR A 55 -6.66 -12.60 -9.97
N ASP A 56 -7.66 -12.32 -10.82
CA ASP A 56 -7.53 -11.43 -11.98
C ASP A 56 -7.45 -9.95 -11.62
N VAL A 57 -7.70 -9.59 -10.36
CA VAL A 57 -7.69 -8.19 -9.93
C VAL A 57 -6.89 -8.02 -8.64
N VAL A 58 -6.93 -9.00 -7.75
CA VAL A 58 -6.38 -8.95 -6.40
C VAL A 58 -5.23 -9.95 -6.27
N SER A 59 -4.09 -9.49 -5.78
CA SER A 59 -2.93 -10.37 -5.53
C SER A 59 -3.21 -11.40 -4.44
N CYS A 60 -2.57 -12.58 -4.52
CA CYS A 60 -2.64 -13.59 -3.46
C CYS A 60 -2.23 -13.00 -2.09
N GLN A 61 -1.22 -12.14 -2.10
CA GLN A 61 -0.70 -11.44 -0.93
C GLN A 61 -1.76 -10.57 -0.25
N ALA A 62 -2.59 -9.87 -1.02
CA ALA A 62 -3.61 -8.98 -0.48
C ALA A 62 -4.62 -9.73 0.41
N CYS A 63 -5.01 -10.94 0.02
CA CYS A 63 -5.92 -11.80 0.78
C CYS A 63 -5.21 -12.59 1.88
N HIS A 64 -4.00 -13.10 1.61
CA HIS A 64 -3.33 -14.04 2.51
C HIS A 64 -2.35 -13.39 3.49
N ILE A 65 -2.11 -12.07 3.43
CA ILE A 65 -1.28 -11.35 4.41
C ILE A 65 -2.14 -10.28 5.08
N PRO A 66 -3.09 -10.67 5.96
CA PRO A 66 -4.05 -9.73 6.54
C PRO A 66 -3.40 -8.69 7.45
N LYS A 67 -2.26 -9.03 8.08
CA LYS A 67 -1.49 -8.15 8.96
C LYS A 67 0.00 -8.48 8.89
N TYR A 68 0.84 -7.46 8.92
CA TYR A 68 2.30 -7.60 9.08
C TYR A 68 2.74 -7.09 10.46
N ALA A 69 4.04 -7.24 10.76
CA ALA A 69 4.59 -6.87 12.07
C ALA A 69 3.86 -7.57 13.24
N ARG A 70 3.57 -8.87 13.09
CA ARG A 70 2.76 -9.66 14.04
C ARG A 70 3.47 -9.87 15.39
N VAL A 71 4.79 -10.06 15.36
CA VAL A 71 5.62 -10.29 16.56
C VAL A 71 6.33 -9.01 17.01
N ASN A 72 7.06 -8.38 16.10
CA ASN A 72 7.85 -7.18 16.38
C ASN A 72 7.18 -5.93 15.78
N PRO A 73 7.12 -4.81 16.52
CA PRO A 73 6.60 -3.56 15.99
C PRO A 73 7.49 -3.03 14.86
N THR A 74 6.88 -2.32 13.92
CA THR A 74 7.54 -1.71 12.77
C THR A 74 7.42 -0.20 12.84
N LYS A 75 8.45 0.52 12.39
CA LYS A 75 8.41 1.98 12.33
C LYS A 75 7.49 2.40 11.19
N MET A 76 6.52 3.24 11.49
CA MET A 76 5.54 3.78 10.53
C MET A 76 5.78 5.26 10.22
N TRP A 77 6.46 5.97 11.12
CA TRP A 77 6.79 7.39 10.99
C TRP A 77 8.23 7.67 11.41
N TRP A 78 8.92 8.55 10.69
CA TRP A 78 10.22 9.11 11.07
C TRP A 78 10.27 10.62 10.75
N ASP A 79 10.31 11.47 11.78
CA ASP A 79 10.42 12.92 11.63
C ASP A 79 11.78 13.44 12.08
N TRP A 80 12.60 13.84 11.09
CA TRP A 80 13.90 14.45 11.32
C TRP A 80 13.84 15.91 11.80
N THR A 81 12.71 16.62 11.64
CA THR A 81 12.55 18.01 12.12
C THR A 81 12.69 18.11 13.63
N LYS A 82 12.46 16.99 14.34
CA LYS A 82 12.56 16.91 15.80
C LYS A 82 13.95 16.55 16.28
N ALA A 83 14.88 16.18 15.40
CA ALA A 83 16.23 15.79 15.77
C ALA A 83 16.99 16.96 16.43
N GLY A 84 18.02 16.65 17.20
CA GLY A 84 18.91 17.64 17.83
C GLY A 84 18.49 18.11 19.23
N LYS A 85 17.28 17.79 19.72
CA LYS A 85 16.91 18.16 21.10
C LYS A 85 17.78 17.40 22.10
N MET A 86 18.28 18.13 23.08
CA MET A 86 19.12 17.64 24.17
C MET A 86 18.36 17.68 25.49
N LYS A 87 18.78 16.85 26.44
CA LYS A 87 18.34 16.90 27.83
C LYS A 87 19.56 17.14 28.70
N ASP A 88 19.55 18.23 29.46
CA ASP A 88 20.69 18.64 30.31
C ASP A 88 22.01 18.72 29.53
N GLY A 89 21.96 19.26 28.32
CA GLY A 89 23.11 19.39 27.41
C GLY A 89 23.62 18.08 26.81
N LYS A 90 22.94 16.94 27.05
CA LYS A 90 23.34 15.63 26.55
C LYS A 90 22.30 15.04 25.59
N PRO A 91 22.74 14.26 24.58
CA PRO A 91 21.81 13.53 23.73
C PRO A 91 21.11 12.44 24.54
N TYR A 92 19.83 12.22 24.23
CA TYR A 92 18.99 11.29 24.95
C TYR A 92 18.13 10.43 24.01
N VAL A 93 17.56 9.38 24.60
CA VAL A 93 16.64 8.45 23.95
C VAL A 93 15.41 8.31 24.82
N GLU A 94 14.24 8.45 24.21
CA GLU A 94 12.96 8.20 24.87
C GLU A 94 12.36 6.91 24.32
N LYS A 95 11.98 5.99 25.20
CA LYS A 95 11.31 4.73 24.83
C LYS A 95 9.80 4.91 24.95
N GLY A 96 9.09 4.43 23.94
CA GLY A 96 7.63 4.38 23.96
C GLY A 96 7.07 3.05 24.45
N PRO A 97 5.74 2.86 24.31
CA PRO A 97 5.00 1.72 24.86
C PRO A 97 5.50 0.35 24.39
N PHE A 98 6.05 0.25 23.18
CA PHE A 98 6.57 -1.00 22.64
C PHE A 98 8.02 -1.29 23.03
N GLY A 99 8.58 -0.56 24.00
CA GLY A 99 10.00 -0.63 24.36
C GLY A 99 10.95 -0.17 23.25
N LYS A 100 10.42 0.39 22.16
CA LYS A 100 11.18 0.97 21.05
C LYS A 100 11.39 2.47 21.28
N PRO A 101 12.52 3.03 20.84
CA PRO A 101 12.72 4.47 20.86
C PRO A 101 11.61 5.19 20.08
N VAL A 102 10.88 6.10 20.73
CA VAL A 102 9.97 7.06 20.09
C VAL A 102 10.66 8.39 19.81
N TYR A 103 11.80 8.62 20.46
CA TYR A 103 12.68 9.75 20.16
C TYR A 103 14.15 9.36 20.33
N LYS A 104 15.01 9.92 19.48
CA LYS A 104 16.47 9.94 19.66
C LYS A 104 17.01 11.30 19.23
N SER A 105 17.86 11.94 20.03
CA SER A 105 18.50 13.20 19.63
C SER A 105 19.15 13.13 18.25
N ILE A 106 19.79 12.01 17.93
CA ILE A 106 20.50 11.81 16.66
C ILE A 106 19.59 11.52 15.45
N LYS A 107 18.28 11.31 15.64
CA LYS A 107 17.37 10.86 14.57
C LYS A 107 15.98 11.50 14.58
N GLY A 108 15.60 12.21 15.63
CA GLY A 108 14.26 12.80 15.77
C GLY A 108 13.23 11.82 16.30
N GLU A 109 11.98 11.99 15.87
CA GLU A 109 10.80 11.29 16.40
C GLU A 109 10.44 10.07 15.55
N PHE A 110 9.95 9.02 16.20
CA PHE A 110 9.46 7.79 15.58
C PHE A 110 8.06 7.41 16.08
N ARG A 111 7.23 6.88 15.18
CA ARG A 111 6.02 6.15 15.56
C ARG A 111 6.11 4.70 15.13
N TRP A 112 5.60 3.84 15.98
CA TRP A 112 5.70 2.39 15.85
C TRP A 112 4.32 1.78 15.94
N GLU A 113 4.09 0.74 15.17
CA GLU A 113 2.85 -0.03 15.21
C GLU A 113 3.13 -1.52 15.14
N LYS A 114 2.20 -2.34 15.61
CA LYS A 114 2.26 -3.80 15.62
C LYS A 114 0.93 -4.34 15.08
N ASN A 115 0.94 -5.52 14.44
CA ASN A 115 -0.25 -6.10 13.83
C ASN A 115 -0.91 -5.18 12.79
N VAL A 116 -0.10 -4.57 11.94
CA VAL A 116 -0.51 -3.50 11.03
C VAL A 116 -1.24 -4.05 9.82
N VAL A 117 -2.35 -3.42 9.46
CA VAL A 117 -3.10 -3.69 8.22
C VAL A 117 -2.36 -3.02 7.06
N PRO A 118 -2.05 -3.75 5.96
CA PRO A 118 -1.45 -3.15 4.78
C PRO A 118 -2.35 -2.08 4.14
N GLU A 119 -1.72 -1.13 3.44
CA GLU A 119 -2.39 -0.26 2.48
C GLU A 119 -2.34 -0.92 1.10
N TYR A 120 -3.36 -0.68 0.26
CA TYR A 120 -3.52 -1.39 -1.00
C TYR A 120 -3.39 -0.45 -2.19
N PHE A 121 -2.60 -0.86 -3.19
CA PHE A 121 -2.34 -0.11 -4.41
C PHE A 121 -2.32 -1.05 -5.61
N TRP A 122 -2.65 -0.53 -6.79
CA TRP A 122 -2.33 -1.21 -8.04
C TRP A 122 -0.82 -1.31 -8.21
N SER A 123 -0.35 -2.50 -8.59
CA SER A 123 1.06 -2.78 -8.79
C SER A 123 1.25 -3.83 -9.88
N ASN A 124 2.07 -3.52 -10.88
CA ASN A 124 2.59 -4.46 -11.87
C ASN A 124 3.94 -5.07 -11.46
N GLY A 125 4.34 -4.91 -10.19
CA GLY A 125 5.58 -5.43 -9.63
C GLY A 125 6.79 -4.50 -9.72
N SER A 126 6.66 -3.36 -10.40
CA SER A 126 7.69 -2.31 -10.43
C SER A 126 7.38 -1.15 -9.47
N GLN A 127 8.40 -0.33 -9.19
CA GLN A 127 8.32 0.85 -8.36
C GLN A 127 9.01 2.04 -9.04
N THR A 128 8.40 3.22 -8.90
CA THR A 128 9.08 4.49 -9.16
C THR A 128 9.88 4.90 -7.95
N SER A 129 10.96 5.66 -8.14
CA SER A 129 11.75 6.20 -7.03
C SER A 129 12.18 7.63 -7.31
N THR A 130 11.95 8.51 -6.34
CA THR A 130 12.58 9.84 -6.32
C THR A 130 14.05 9.68 -5.97
N THR A 131 14.90 10.11 -6.88
CA THR A 131 16.35 10.14 -6.71
C THR A 131 16.81 11.48 -6.18
N ILE A 132 18.08 11.56 -5.79
CA ILE A 132 18.70 12.78 -5.31
C ILE A 132 18.86 13.85 -6.40
N ASN A 133 18.69 13.48 -7.66
CA ASN A 133 18.77 14.40 -8.80
C ASN A 133 17.42 15.00 -9.17
N ASP A 134 16.32 14.44 -8.68
CA ASP A 134 14.98 14.86 -9.05
C ASP A 134 14.55 16.11 -8.31
N VAL A 135 13.83 16.97 -9.02
CA VAL A 135 13.17 18.15 -8.45
C VAL A 135 11.82 17.71 -7.86
N ILE A 136 11.57 18.10 -6.63
CA ILE A 136 10.33 17.80 -5.88
C ILE A 136 9.45 19.05 -5.75
N ASP A 137 8.17 18.83 -5.46
CA ASP A 137 7.27 19.87 -4.97
C ASP A 137 7.15 19.77 -3.43
N PRO A 138 7.75 20.70 -2.66
CA PRO A 138 7.70 20.66 -1.21
C PRO A 138 6.32 21.02 -0.63
N ALA A 139 5.37 21.51 -1.44
CA ALA A 139 3.99 21.72 -1.01
C ALA A 139 3.16 20.42 -0.98
N GLN A 140 3.71 19.32 -1.53
CA GLN A 140 3.05 18.02 -1.60
C GLN A 140 3.82 16.98 -0.77
N ILE A 141 3.16 15.86 -0.48
CA ILE A 141 3.83 14.69 0.08
C ILE A 141 4.66 14.01 -1.01
N VAL A 142 5.98 14.01 -0.86
CA VAL A 142 6.90 13.43 -1.85
C VAL A 142 6.87 11.90 -1.78
N LYS A 143 6.58 11.27 -2.91
CA LYS A 143 6.53 9.81 -3.08
C LYS A 143 7.91 9.25 -3.40
N VAL A 144 8.72 9.01 -2.37
CA VAL A 144 10.13 8.57 -2.52
C VAL A 144 10.23 7.21 -3.20
N SER A 145 9.35 6.26 -2.88
CA SER A 145 9.23 4.98 -3.62
C SER A 145 7.80 4.52 -3.59
N HIS A 146 7.18 4.33 -4.77
CA HIS A 146 5.77 3.94 -4.89
C HIS A 146 5.55 2.92 -6.00
N PRO A 147 4.58 2.01 -5.85
CA PRO A 147 4.26 1.03 -6.88
C PRO A 147 3.74 1.70 -8.16
N VAL A 148 4.01 1.06 -9.28
CA VAL A 148 3.50 1.44 -10.61
C VAL A 148 2.45 0.43 -11.04
N GLY A 149 1.43 0.92 -11.73
CA GLY A 149 0.34 0.11 -12.28
C GLY A 149 -1.00 0.76 -11.98
N ASP A 150 -1.99 0.40 -12.79
CA ASP A 150 -3.38 0.83 -12.64
C ASP A 150 -4.32 -0.25 -13.16
N LYS A 151 -5.63 -0.02 -13.08
CA LYS A 151 -6.65 -1.00 -13.48
C LYS A 151 -6.63 -1.40 -14.96
N THR A 152 -5.98 -0.62 -15.82
CA THR A 152 -5.89 -0.86 -17.27
C THR A 152 -4.65 -1.65 -17.65
N ASP A 153 -3.67 -1.75 -16.76
CA ASP A 153 -2.49 -2.58 -16.94
C ASP A 153 -2.85 -4.07 -16.70
N PRO A 154 -2.77 -4.93 -17.73
CA PRO A 154 -3.18 -6.33 -17.64
C PRO A 154 -2.33 -7.15 -16.67
N GLU A 155 -1.11 -6.72 -16.36
CA GLU A 155 -0.22 -7.37 -15.38
C GLU A 155 -0.36 -6.76 -13.98
N ALA A 156 -1.02 -5.60 -13.84
CA ALA A 156 -1.23 -4.98 -12.55
C ALA A 156 -2.34 -5.66 -11.75
N ARG A 157 -2.10 -5.82 -10.45
CA ARG A 157 -3.12 -6.27 -9.48
C ARG A 157 -3.08 -5.40 -8.25
N ILE A 158 -4.09 -5.51 -7.40
CA ILE A 158 -4.13 -4.84 -6.10
C ILE A 158 -3.21 -5.61 -5.13
N PHE A 159 -2.14 -4.95 -4.70
CA PHE A 159 -1.12 -5.50 -3.80
C PHE A 159 -1.08 -4.79 -2.44
N PRO A 160 -0.73 -5.51 -1.35
CA PRO A 160 -0.54 -4.93 -0.03
C PRO A 160 0.85 -4.32 0.13
N PHE A 161 0.91 -3.13 0.72
CA PHE A 161 2.13 -2.40 1.01
C PHE A 161 2.15 -1.91 2.46
N LYS A 162 3.34 -1.85 3.05
CA LYS A 162 3.62 -0.98 4.19
C LYS A 162 3.95 0.40 3.62
N LEU A 163 3.23 1.44 4.03
CA LEU A 163 3.61 2.80 3.72
C LEU A 163 4.32 3.44 4.92
N HIS A 164 5.64 3.58 4.81
CA HIS A 164 6.43 4.35 5.77
C HIS A 164 6.32 5.83 5.43
N ARG A 165 6.02 6.66 6.42
CA ARG A 165 5.88 8.11 6.26
C ARG A 165 6.95 8.85 7.06
N GLY A 166 7.23 10.11 6.75
CA GLY A 166 8.18 10.88 7.54
C GLY A 166 8.47 12.28 7.02
N LYS A 167 9.38 12.99 7.71
CA LYS A 167 9.91 14.28 7.28
C LYS A 167 11.42 14.20 7.15
N GLN A 168 11.96 14.62 6.01
CA GLN A 168 13.40 14.59 5.72
C GLN A 168 13.85 15.88 5.02
N PRO A 169 15.14 16.24 5.09
CA PRO A 169 15.61 17.51 4.57
C PRO A 169 15.56 17.57 3.03
N TYR A 170 15.25 18.76 2.53
CA TYR A 170 15.32 19.13 1.12
C TYR A 170 15.93 20.53 0.95
N ASP A 171 16.55 20.79 -0.19
CA ASP A 171 17.15 22.08 -0.54
C ASP A 171 16.04 23.07 -0.94
N LYS A 172 15.96 24.23 -0.28
CA LYS A 172 14.90 25.22 -0.54
C LYS A 172 14.99 25.84 -1.94
N VAL A 173 16.19 25.97 -2.48
CA VAL A 173 16.45 26.63 -3.76
C VAL A 173 16.37 25.62 -4.90
N HIS A 174 17.12 24.52 -4.79
CA HIS A 174 17.16 23.50 -5.83
C HIS A 174 15.94 22.58 -5.81
N LYS A 175 15.16 22.59 -4.72
CA LYS A 175 13.99 21.74 -4.51
C LYS A 175 14.31 20.26 -4.73
N LYS A 176 15.42 19.79 -4.17
CA LYS A 176 15.83 18.37 -4.23
C LYS A 176 15.95 17.81 -2.82
N LEU A 177 15.70 16.51 -2.66
CA LEU A 177 16.00 15.84 -1.40
C LEU A 177 17.50 15.94 -1.11
N LEU A 178 17.86 16.00 0.18
CA LEU A 178 19.24 16.14 0.62
C LEU A 178 19.77 14.84 1.23
N ALA A 179 21.07 14.65 1.17
CA ALA A 179 21.75 13.44 1.62
C ALA A 179 22.78 13.77 2.73
N PRO A 180 22.32 14.05 3.96
CA PRO A 180 23.23 14.41 5.05
C PRO A 180 24.21 13.28 5.39
N LEU A 181 25.46 13.64 5.69
CA LEU A 181 26.42 12.75 6.30
C LEU A 181 25.98 12.46 7.75
N LEU A 182 25.52 11.24 8.01
CA LEU A 182 24.95 10.91 9.32
C LEU A 182 25.99 10.43 10.34
N SER A 183 27.03 9.74 9.90
CA SER A 183 28.01 9.07 10.78
C SER A 183 29.43 9.57 10.59
N GLY A 184 30.29 9.32 11.59
CA GLY A 184 31.70 9.74 11.58
C GLY A 184 31.91 11.06 12.32
N LYS A 185 33.16 11.53 12.36
CA LYS A 185 33.56 12.73 13.13
C LYS A 185 32.75 13.99 12.74
N ASN A 186 32.45 14.14 11.46
CA ASN A 186 31.68 15.26 10.90
C ASN A 186 30.22 14.87 10.62
N GLY A 187 29.77 13.71 11.10
CA GLY A 187 28.42 13.24 10.87
C GLY A 187 27.42 13.86 11.86
N TYR A 188 26.17 14.02 11.43
CA TYR A 188 25.09 14.56 12.26
C TYR A 188 24.96 13.85 13.62
N TRP A 189 25.20 12.54 13.70
CA TRP A 189 25.12 11.79 14.96
C TRP A 189 26.18 12.17 15.99
N THR A 190 27.21 12.90 15.58
CA THR A 190 28.31 13.40 16.43
C THR A 190 28.20 14.90 16.63
N THR A 191 27.98 15.67 15.56
CA THR A 191 28.00 17.14 15.60
C THR A 191 26.66 17.75 15.99
N PHE A 192 25.55 17.07 15.68
CA PHE A 192 24.18 17.59 15.77
C PHE A 192 23.95 18.87 14.94
N ASP A 193 24.83 19.16 13.98
CA ASP A 193 24.67 20.22 13.00
C ASP A 193 24.16 19.62 11.69
N MET A 194 22.89 19.86 11.38
CA MET A 194 22.27 19.32 10.17
C MET A 194 22.79 20.03 8.91
N ASN A 195 23.07 21.33 8.99
CA ASN A 195 23.52 22.10 7.84
C ASN A 195 24.92 21.64 7.41
N ASP A 196 25.84 21.52 8.37
CA ASP A 196 27.19 20.99 8.14
C ASP A 196 27.16 19.54 7.64
N ALA A 197 26.28 18.71 8.20
CA ALA A 197 26.10 17.33 7.74
C ALA A 197 25.58 17.24 6.29
N ILE A 198 24.63 18.10 5.92
CA ILE A 198 24.14 18.21 4.54
C ILE A 198 25.26 18.64 3.61
N GLU A 199 26.01 19.68 3.95
CA GLU A 199 27.10 20.18 3.12
C GLU A 199 28.14 19.09 2.83
N HIS A 200 28.60 18.38 3.87
CA HIS A 200 29.54 17.28 3.71
C HIS A 200 28.97 16.12 2.87
N GLY A 201 27.73 15.72 3.15
CA GLY A 201 27.09 14.60 2.48
C GLY A 201 26.83 14.88 1.00
N ASN A 202 26.23 16.03 0.69
CA ASN A 202 25.97 16.46 -0.68
C ASN A 202 27.28 16.65 -1.47
N LYS A 203 28.32 17.27 -0.87
CA LYS A 203 29.63 17.41 -1.50
C LYS A 203 30.25 16.06 -1.87
N THR A 204 30.12 15.06 -1.00
CA THR A 204 30.62 13.70 -1.25
C THR A 204 29.93 13.04 -2.45
N LEU A 205 28.66 13.35 -2.67
CA LEU A 205 27.88 12.84 -3.80
C LEU A 205 27.97 13.71 -5.07
N GLY A 206 28.70 14.83 -5.03
CA GLY A 206 28.80 15.78 -6.14
C GLY A 206 27.50 16.54 -6.42
N ILE A 207 26.66 16.73 -5.40
CA ILE A 207 25.33 17.33 -5.53
C ILE A 207 25.39 18.76 -4.98
N PRO A 208 24.96 19.78 -5.74
CA PRO A 208 24.88 21.14 -5.24
C PRO A 208 24.00 21.24 -4.00
N TYR A 209 24.47 22.01 -3.02
CA TYR A 209 23.67 22.42 -1.87
C TYR A 209 23.67 23.95 -1.83
N SER A 210 22.50 24.56 -1.71
CA SER A 210 22.35 26.02 -1.69
C SER A 210 22.79 26.67 -0.38
N GLY A 211 23.03 25.88 0.68
CA GLY A 211 23.22 26.38 2.03
C GLY A 211 21.90 26.59 2.79
N GLU A 212 20.75 26.41 2.12
CA GLU A 212 19.43 26.55 2.70
C GLU A 212 18.63 25.26 2.56
N PHE A 213 18.15 24.73 3.70
CA PHE A 213 17.29 23.57 3.73
C PHE A 213 16.03 23.80 4.56
N ASP A 214 15.02 22.98 4.29
CA ASP A 214 13.86 22.78 5.15
C ASP A 214 13.47 21.29 5.07
N TYR A 215 12.36 20.90 5.67
CA TYR A 215 11.89 19.52 5.70
C TYR A 215 10.60 19.36 4.91
N VAL A 216 10.51 18.24 4.19
CA VAL A 216 9.33 17.87 3.40
C VAL A 216 8.76 16.56 3.88
N GLU A 217 7.43 16.42 3.81
CA GLU A 217 6.76 15.14 4.07
C GLU A 217 7.01 14.15 2.95
N THR A 218 7.28 12.91 3.33
CA THR A 218 7.67 11.84 2.42
C THR A 218 6.94 10.55 2.71
N THR A 219 6.79 9.73 1.68
CA THR A 219 6.25 8.38 1.76
C THR A 219 7.10 7.39 1.00
N TYR A 220 7.21 6.19 1.55
CA TYR A 220 7.96 5.07 0.96
C TYR A 220 7.14 3.80 1.13
N ALA A 221 6.67 3.25 0.01
CA ALA A 221 5.92 2.01 -0.04
C ALA A 221 6.87 0.80 -0.07
N PHE A 222 6.64 -0.17 0.81
CA PHE A 222 7.35 -1.44 0.82
C PHE A 222 6.34 -2.56 0.56
N PRO A 223 6.50 -3.37 -0.49
CA PRO A 223 5.56 -4.45 -0.75
C PRO A 223 5.59 -5.50 0.35
N ILE A 224 4.41 -5.99 0.72
CA ILE A 224 4.23 -7.01 1.73
C ILE A 224 4.10 -8.37 1.03
N THR A 225 5.20 -9.10 0.97
CA THR A 225 5.32 -10.36 0.21
C THR A 225 5.54 -11.59 1.09
N HIS A 226 5.77 -11.38 2.39
CA HIS A 226 6.05 -12.42 3.38
C HIS A 226 4.96 -12.44 4.45
N MET A 227 5.05 -13.37 5.40
CA MET A 227 4.06 -13.52 6.48
C MET A 227 2.67 -13.94 5.99
N VAL A 228 2.61 -14.77 4.93
CA VAL A 228 1.39 -15.50 4.54
C VAL A 228 0.79 -16.16 5.79
N ALA A 229 -0.48 -15.89 6.04
CA ALA A 229 -1.21 -16.43 7.17
C ALA A 229 -1.79 -17.81 6.81
N PRO A 230 -2.09 -18.65 7.81
CA PRO A 230 -2.89 -19.85 7.60
C PRO A 230 -4.20 -19.53 6.87
N LYS A 231 -4.73 -20.46 6.07
CA LYS A 231 -5.89 -20.23 5.19
C LYS A 231 -7.13 -19.75 5.94
N GLU A 232 -7.35 -20.21 7.16
CA GLU A 232 -8.45 -19.83 8.04
C GLU A 232 -8.37 -18.37 8.51
N ASN A 233 -7.21 -17.74 8.37
CA ASN A 233 -6.96 -16.34 8.67
C ASN A 233 -6.82 -15.48 7.41
N ALA A 234 -7.05 -16.04 6.21
CA ALA A 234 -7.14 -15.24 4.99
C ALA A 234 -8.32 -14.27 5.09
N LEU A 235 -8.25 -13.17 4.34
CA LEU A 235 -9.35 -12.21 4.31
C LEU A 235 -10.64 -12.86 3.79
N ASN A 236 -11.76 -12.54 4.42
CA ASN A 236 -13.08 -12.93 3.93
C ASN A 236 -13.76 -11.77 3.17
N CYS A 237 -14.88 -12.08 2.50
CA CYS A 237 -15.58 -11.17 1.61
C CYS A 237 -15.91 -9.82 2.27
N THR A 238 -16.40 -9.84 3.51
CA THR A 238 -16.91 -8.63 4.19
C THR A 238 -15.80 -7.69 4.64
N GLN A 239 -14.53 -8.11 4.59
CA GLN A 239 -13.41 -7.21 4.88
C GLN A 239 -13.12 -6.25 3.71
N CYS A 240 -13.52 -6.60 2.49
CA CYS A 240 -13.39 -5.74 1.31
C CYS A 240 -14.74 -5.18 0.86
N HIS A 241 -15.78 -6.03 0.83
CA HIS A 241 -17.13 -5.72 0.32
C HIS A 241 -18.05 -5.10 1.38
N ILE A 242 -17.53 -4.17 2.17
CA ILE A 242 -18.28 -3.44 3.19
C ILE A 242 -18.14 -1.93 2.94
N ARG A 243 -19.18 -1.16 3.28
CA ARG A 243 -19.20 0.29 3.06
C ARG A 243 -18.18 1.02 3.92
N GLU A 244 -18.17 0.71 5.19
CA GLU A 244 -17.32 1.37 6.18
C GLU A 244 -16.15 0.46 6.55
N ASN A 245 -14.96 1.03 6.67
CA ASN A 245 -13.73 0.32 7.02
C ASN A 245 -13.35 -0.81 6.04
N SER A 246 -13.72 -0.67 4.75
CA SER A 246 -13.22 -1.56 3.71
C SER A 246 -11.70 -1.54 3.64
N ARG A 247 -11.09 -2.72 3.51
CA ARG A 247 -9.66 -2.88 3.19
C ARG A 247 -9.26 -2.15 1.92
N LEU A 248 -10.16 -2.09 0.95
CA LEU A 248 -9.92 -1.52 -0.38
C LEU A 248 -10.60 -0.15 -0.53
N ALA A 249 -10.81 0.58 0.56
CA ALA A 249 -11.45 1.89 0.54
C ALA A 249 -10.75 2.90 -0.39
N SER A 250 -9.42 2.82 -0.53
CA SER A 250 -8.63 3.69 -1.41
C SER A 250 -8.73 3.33 -2.90
N ILE A 251 -9.23 2.13 -3.25
CA ILE A 251 -9.39 1.68 -4.63
C ILE A 251 -10.77 2.11 -5.11
N THR A 252 -10.84 3.20 -5.87
CA THR A 252 -12.12 3.83 -6.27
C THR A 252 -12.43 3.68 -7.75
N GLU A 253 -11.51 3.10 -8.51
CA GLU A 253 -11.58 3.00 -9.97
C GLU A 253 -12.43 1.81 -10.46
N LEU A 254 -12.90 0.97 -9.53
CA LEU A 254 -13.72 -0.21 -9.75
C LEU A 254 -15.01 -0.13 -8.93
N TYR A 255 -16.11 -0.62 -9.50
CA TYR A 255 -17.34 -0.87 -8.75
C TYR A 255 -17.20 -2.14 -7.91
N MET A 256 -17.36 -2.03 -6.60
CA MET A 256 -17.23 -3.11 -5.64
C MET A 256 -18.59 -3.40 -5.00
N PRO A 257 -19.19 -4.59 -5.26
CA PRO A 257 -20.44 -5.00 -4.64
C PRO A 257 -20.37 -4.88 -3.11
N GLY A 258 -21.44 -4.41 -2.46
CA GLY A 258 -21.52 -4.24 -1.02
C GLY A 258 -20.84 -2.97 -0.48
N ARG A 259 -19.76 -2.48 -1.10
CA ARG A 259 -19.12 -1.20 -0.75
C ARG A 259 -19.74 -0.03 -1.52
N ASP A 260 -19.79 -0.16 -2.84
CA ASP A 260 -20.23 0.91 -3.73
C ASP A 260 -21.75 0.87 -3.96
N LYS A 261 -22.31 2.01 -4.32
CA LYS A 261 -23.71 2.16 -4.71
C LYS A 261 -23.83 2.97 -5.99
N SER A 262 -24.91 2.74 -6.73
CA SER A 262 -25.29 3.59 -7.83
C SER A 262 -26.72 4.05 -7.60
N ASN A 263 -26.89 5.32 -7.24
CA ASN A 263 -28.23 5.89 -6.98
C ASN A 263 -29.16 5.70 -8.19
N LEU A 264 -28.63 5.72 -9.41
CA LEU A 264 -29.39 5.48 -10.64
C LEU A 264 -29.92 4.04 -10.68
N PHE A 265 -29.04 3.04 -10.53
CA PHE A 265 -29.46 1.64 -10.57
C PHE A 265 -30.32 1.26 -9.36
N ASP A 266 -30.02 1.81 -8.19
CA ASP A 266 -30.82 1.61 -6.98
C ASP A 266 -32.24 2.16 -7.18
N THR A 267 -32.37 3.35 -7.77
CA THR A 267 -33.68 3.97 -8.08
C THR A 267 -34.43 3.15 -9.12
N ILE A 268 -33.79 2.76 -10.22
CA ILE A 268 -34.41 1.90 -11.24
C ILE A 268 -34.86 0.57 -10.64
N GLY A 269 -34.04 -0.04 -9.79
CA GLY A 269 -34.35 -1.28 -9.09
C GLY A 269 -35.60 -1.12 -8.21
N TRP A 270 -35.64 -0.08 -7.37
CA TRP A 270 -36.81 0.20 -6.53
C TRP A 270 -38.06 0.52 -7.35
N LEU A 271 -37.96 1.34 -8.40
CA LEU A 271 -39.09 1.63 -9.29
C LEU A 271 -39.62 0.36 -9.96
N SER A 272 -38.73 -0.56 -10.36
CA SER A 272 -39.12 -1.84 -10.94
C SER A 272 -39.86 -2.73 -9.94
N ILE A 273 -39.39 -2.79 -8.68
CA ILE A 273 -40.06 -3.53 -7.59
C ILE A 273 -41.43 -2.94 -7.31
N PHE A 274 -41.54 -1.61 -7.15
CA PHE A 274 -42.82 -0.95 -6.92
C PHE A 274 -43.76 -1.10 -8.11
N GLY A 275 -43.25 -0.95 -9.34
CA GLY A 275 -44.01 -1.14 -10.56
C GLY A 275 -44.59 -2.55 -10.68
N ALA A 276 -43.78 -3.58 -10.38
CA ALA A 276 -44.23 -4.97 -10.37
C ALA A 276 -45.30 -5.22 -9.29
N CYS A 277 -45.10 -4.68 -8.08
CA CYS A 277 -46.07 -4.78 -6.99
C CYS A 277 -47.42 -4.15 -7.37
N VAL A 278 -47.40 -2.93 -7.93
CA VAL A 278 -48.59 -2.25 -8.42
C VAL A 278 -49.26 -3.06 -9.53
N GLY A 279 -48.49 -3.60 -10.48
CA GLY A 279 -49.03 -4.46 -11.55
C GLY A 279 -49.75 -5.70 -11.02
N VAL A 280 -49.18 -6.39 -10.03
CA VAL A 280 -49.80 -7.56 -9.38
C VAL A 280 -51.07 -7.16 -8.63
N LEU A 281 -51.05 -6.04 -7.91
CA LEU A 281 -52.22 -5.52 -7.19
C LEU A 281 -53.37 -5.16 -8.14
N LEU A 282 -53.06 -4.43 -9.22
CA LEU A 282 -54.05 -4.06 -10.24
C LEU A 282 -54.64 -5.29 -10.93
N HIS A 283 -53.80 -6.28 -11.25
CA HIS A 283 -54.26 -7.56 -11.81
C HIS A 283 -55.17 -8.33 -10.84
N GLY A 284 -54.81 -8.37 -9.55
CA GLY A 284 -55.61 -8.97 -8.50
C GLY A 284 -56.97 -8.29 -8.30
N LEU A 285 -56.98 -6.96 -8.23
CA LEU A 285 -58.21 -6.16 -8.14
C LEU A 285 -59.10 -6.34 -9.37
N GLY A 286 -58.50 -6.31 -10.57
CA GLY A 286 -59.23 -6.57 -11.82
C GLY A 286 -59.91 -7.94 -11.80
N ARG A 287 -59.21 -8.99 -11.34
CA ARG A 287 -59.81 -10.33 -11.17
C ARG A 287 -60.96 -10.34 -10.16
N PHE A 288 -60.83 -9.63 -9.04
CA PHE A 288 -61.87 -9.57 -8.01
C PHE A 288 -63.16 -8.92 -8.53
N PHE A 289 -63.06 -7.75 -9.18
CA PHE A 289 -64.24 -7.04 -9.69
C PHE A 289 -64.87 -7.75 -10.90
N MET A 290 -64.08 -8.37 -11.79
CA MET A 290 -64.63 -9.12 -12.92
C MET A 290 -65.30 -10.44 -12.50
N ARG A 291 -64.92 -11.03 -11.36
CA ARG A 291 -65.54 -12.27 -10.85
C ARG A 291 -66.94 -12.04 -10.26
N ASN A 292 -67.22 -10.84 -9.77
CA ASN A 292 -68.54 -10.46 -9.25
C ASN A 292 -69.46 -9.85 -10.32
N GLY A 293 -69.03 -9.81 -11.60
CA GLY A 293 -69.80 -9.27 -12.72
C GLY A 293 -70.58 -10.31 -13.54
N LYS A 294 -70.83 -11.51 -12.98
CA LYS A 294 -71.69 -12.55 -13.58
C LYS A 294 -72.67 -13.09 -12.54
N GLU A 295 -73.57 -12.23 -12.10
CA GLU A 295 -74.92 -12.64 -11.68
C GLU A 295 -75.88 -11.65 -12.33
N ASP A 296 -76.32 -12.01 -13.54
CA ASP A 296 -77.63 -11.72 -14.13
C ASP A 296 -77.84 -12.71 -15.30
#